data_AF-A0A6F9ZLC2-F1
#
_entry.id   AF-A0A6F9ZLC2-F1
#
_cell.length_a   1.000
_cell.length_b   1.000
_cell.length_c   1.000
_cell.angle_alpha   90.00
_cell.angle_beta   90.00
_cell.angle_gamma   90.00
#
_symmetry.space_group_name_H-M   'P 1'
#
loop_
_entity.id
_entity.type
_entity.pdbx_description
1 polymer ?
#
loop_
_entity_poly.entity_id
_entity_poly.type
_entity_poly.pdbx_seq_one_letter_code
_entity_poly.pdbx_strand_id
1 'polypeptide(L)'
;MLKHIPGIGSYYAGKICRYRERLGGFVSAHQIKEVEGLPQGIERWFVIEMKPELHRMNVNEASFRQLVRHPYLNYEQVKIIFDYRRKYGRLKSWNDLQLYNEFSTDHIQKLLPYFTF
;
A
#
# COMPACT_ATOMS: atom_id res chain seq x y z
N MET A 1 -19.67 3.71 -5.86
CA MET A 1 -20.01 5.04 -5.30
C MET A 1 -20.31 4.87 -3.80
N LEU A 2 -19.50 5.42 -2.88
CA LEU A 2 -19.62 5.24 -1.41
C LEU A 2 -20.69 6.17 -0.77
N LYS A 3 -21.88 6.29 -1.37
CA LYS A 3 -22.93 7.17 -0.83
C LYS A 3 -23.86 6.35 0.07
N HIS A 4 -23.95 6.78 1.34
CA HIS A 4 -24.81 6.27 2.42
C HIS A 4 -24.30 5.08 3.23
N ILE A 5 -23.17 5.28 3.93
CA ILE A 5 -22.91 4.55 5.18
C ILE A 5 -23.28 5.49 6.35
N PRO A 6 -24.26 5.15 7.22
CA PRO A 6 -24.64 5.97 8.37
C PRO A 6 -23.41 6.25 9.25
N GLY A 7 -23.13 7.54 9.52
CA GLY A 7 -21.97 7.96 10.33
C GLY A 7 -20.68 8.25 9.55
N ILE A 8 -20.64 8.04 8.23
CA ILE A 8 -19.50 8.46 7.39
C ILE A 8 -19.79 9.82 6.75
N GLY A 9 -19.34 10.89 7.41
CA GLY A 9 -19.29 12.21 6.80
C GLY A 9 -18.32 12.28 5.62
N SER A 10 -18.47 13.30 4.77
CA SER A 10 -17.61 13.57 3.60
C SER A 10 -16.11 13.56 3.93
N TYR A 11 -15.74 13.95 5.15
CA TYR A 11 -14.38 13.92 5.67
C TYR A 11 -13.75 12.51 5.66
N TYR A 12 -14.44 11.51 6.23
CA TYR A 12 -13.93 10.14 6.30
C TYR A 12 -13.90 9.47 4.93
N ALA A 13 -14.92 9.70 4.10
CA ALA A 13 -14.93 9.25 2.72
C ALA A 13 -13.70 9.77 1.96
N GLY A 14 -13.37 11.05 2.12
CA GLY A 14 -12.16 11.64 1.53
C GLY A 14 -10.86 11.00 2.02
N LYS A 15 -10.74 10.69 3.32
CA LYS A 15 -9.57 9.98 3.86
C LYS A 15 -9.41 8.59 3.26
N ILE A 16 -10.50 7.82 3.18
CA ILE A 16 -10.50 6.46 2.62
C ILE A 16 -10.12 6.48 1.14
N CYS A 17 -10.68 7.39 0.35
CA CYS A 17 -10.31 7.54 -1.06
C CYS A 17 -8.83 7.87 -1.24
N ARG A 18 -8.31 8.86 -0.50
CA ARG A 18 -6.88 9.22 -0.57
C ARG A 18 -5.96 8.10 -0.12
N TYR A 19 -6.35 7.30 0.87
CA TYR A 19 -5.56 6.14 1.28
C TYR A 19 -5.59 5.06 0.20
N ARG A 20 -6.76 4.74 -0.35
CA ARG A 20 -6.94 3.79 -1.47
C ARG A 20 -6.07 4.17 -2.67
N GLU A 21 -6.06 5.45 -3.04
CA GLU A 21 -5.26 5.97 -4.15
C GLU A 21 -3.76 5.79 -3.92
N ARG A 22 -3.25 6.09 -2.70
CA ARG A 22 -1.83 5.91 -2.37
C ARG A 22 -1.43 4.43 -2.28
N LEU A 23 -2.34 3.59 -1.80
CA LEU A 23 -2.14 2.14 -1.72
C LEU A 23 -2.20 1.48 -3.10
N GLY A 24 -2.97 2.04 -4.03
CA GLY A 24 -3.22 1.43 -5.34
C GLY A 24 -4.46 0.53 -5.36
N GLY A 25 -5.34 0.63 -4.36
CA GLY A 25 -6.56 -0.18 -4.23
C GLY A 25 -6.62 -0.97 -2.93
N PHE A 26 -7.81 -1.46 -2.57
CA PHE A 26 -7.97 -2.33 -1.39
C PHE A 26 -8.13 -3.78 -1.84
N VAL A 27 -7.34 -4.67 -1.24
CA VAL A 27 -7.47 -6.13 -1.41
C VAL A 27 -8.22 -6.79 -0.24
N SER A 28 -8.39 -6.07 0.88
CA SER A 28 -9.11 -6.56 2.05
C SER A 28 -9.79 -5.41 2.80
N ALA A 29 -10.99 -5.68 3.34
CA ALA A 29 -11.71 -4.73 4.18
C ALA A 29 -10.92 -4.35 5.44
N HIS A 30 -9.99 -5.20 5.89
CA HIS A 30 -9.12 -4.90 7.02
C HIS A 30 -8.28 -3.64 6.78
N GLN A 31 -7.91 -3.34 5.54
CA GLN A 31 -7.09 -2.18 5.20
C GLN A 31 -7.83 -0.85 5.42
N ILE A 32 -9.15 -0.87 5.55
CA ILE A 32 -9.92 0.29 5.99
C ILE A 32 -9.50 0.70 7.41
N LYS A 33 -9.17 -0.26 8.29
CA LYS A 33 -8.70 0.02 9.65
C LYS A 33 -7.35 0.72 9.71
N GLU A 34 -6.57 0.64 8.63
CA GLU A 34 -5.26 1.30 8.53
C GLU A 34 -5.40 2.80 8.22
N VAL A 35 -6.60 3.25 7.84
CA VAL A 35 -6.88 4.67 7.62
C VAL A 35 -7.01 5.38 8.98
N GLU A 36 -6.14 6.35 9.21
CA GLU A 36 -6.03 7.04 10.49
C GLU A 36 -7.30 7.84 10.88
N GLY A 37 -7.74 7.63 12.12
CA GLY A 37 -8.82 8.38 12.76
C GLY A 37 -10.23 7.94 12.34
N LEU A 38 -10.37 6.77 11.72
CA LEU A 38 -11.69 6.21 11.46
C LEU A 38 -12.34 5.66 12.74
N PRO A 39 -13.68 5.78 12.88
CA PRO A 39 -14.43 5.11 13.93
C PRO A 39 -14.25 3.60 13.92
N GLN A 40 -14.26 2.97 15.10
CA GLN A 40 -14.16 1.52 15.23
C GLN A 40 -15.36 0.81 14.57
N GLY A 41 -15.10 -0.30 13.87
CA GLY A 41 -16.15 -1.11 13.24
C GLY A 41 -16.73 -0.50 11.98
N ILE A 42 -16.08 0.51 11.39
CA ILE A 42 -16.50 1.12 10.12
C ILE A 42 -16.30 0.17 8.93
N GLU A 43 -15.33 -0.74 9.02
CA GLU A 43 -14.94 -1.67 7.97
C GLU A 43 -16.05 -2.65 7.57
N ARG A 44 -16.98 -2.95 8.50
CA ARG A 44 -18.11 -3.87 8.27
C ARG A 44 -19.06 -3.38 7.19
N TRP A 45 -19.03 -2.08 6.89
CA TRP A 45 -19.84 -1.45 5.87
C TRP A 45 -19.16 -1.42 4.49
N PHE A 46 -17.93 -1.94 4.39
CA PHE A 46 -17.17 -1.98 3.14
C PHE A 46 -17.15 -3.41 2.61
N VAL A 47 -17.61 -3.56 1.37
CA VAL A 47 -17.45 -4.78 0.60
C VAL A 47 -16.32 -4.54 -0.40
N ILE A 48 -15.30 -5.39 -0.35
CA ILE A 48 -14.26 -5.40 -1.39
C ILE A 48 -14.82 -6.19 -2.57
N GLU A 49 -14.72 -5.62 -3.76
CA GLU A 49 -15.14 -6.27 -5.00
C GLU A 49 -14.35 -7.57 -5.21
N MET A 50 -14.98 -8.58 -5.83
CA MET A 50 -14.31 -9.87 -6.11
C MET A 50 -13.08 -9.72 -7.01
N LYS A 51 -13.01 -8.65 -7.82
CA LYS A 51 -11.87 -8.27 -8.65
C LYS A 51 -11.56 -6.79 -8.42
N PRO A 52 -10.83 -6.44 -7.36
CA PRO A 52 -10.51 -5.05 -7.10
C PRO A 52 -9.61 -4.50 -8.22
N GLU A 53 -9.89 -3.30 -8.71
CA GLU A 53 -8.97 -2.59 -9.60
C GLU A 53 -7.71 -2.18 -8.82
N LEU A 54 -6.63 -2.93 -9.02
CA LEU A 54 -5.33 -2.68 -8.40
C LEU A 54 -4.40 -1.95 -9.35
N HIS A 55 -3.92 -0.80 -8.90
CA HIS A 55 -2.89 -0.01 -9.57
C HIS A 55 -1.54 -0.39 -8.99
N ARG A 56 -0.79 -1.21 -9.72
CA ARG A 56 0.55 -1.63 -9.32
C ARG A 56 1.59 -0.61 -9.74
N MET A 57 2.64 -0.48 -8.93
CA MET A 57 3.79 0.37 -9.21
C MET A 57 5.00 -0.50 -9.56
N ASN A 58 5.64 -0.25 -10.70
CA ASN A 58 6.92 -0.90 -10.98
C ASN A 58 7.97 -0.32 -10.04
N VAL A 59 8.51 -1.17 -9.16
CA VAL A 59 9.51 -0.75 -8.18
C VAL A 59 10.68 -0.14 -8.92
N ASN A 60 11.30 -0.85 -9.88
CA ASN A 60 12.53 -0.44 -10.57
C ASN A 60 12.44 0.88 -11.33
N GLU A 61 11.24 1.28 -11.75
CA GLU A 61 10.99 2.51 -12.52
C GLU A 61 10.46 3.67 -11.66
N ALA A 62 9.84 3.37 -10.51
CA ALA A 62 9.29 4.38 -9.64
C ALA A 62 10.37 5.27 -9.01
N SER A 63 10.09 6.57 -8.95
CA SER A 63 10.90 7.55 -8.25
C SER A 63 10.83 7.37 -6.73
N PHE A 64 11.82 7.90 -6.02
CA PHE A 64 11.87 7.88 -4.56
C PHE A 64 10.61 8.46 -3.94
N ARG A 65 10.14 9.60 -4.49
CA ARG A 65 8.93 10.30 -4.01
C ARG A 65 7.66 9.48 -4.22
N GLN A 66 7.57 8.69 -5.28
CA GLN A 66 6.42 7.81 -5.51
C GLN A 66 6.41 6.66 -4.51
N LEU A 67 7.56 6.02 -4.30
CA LEU A 67 7.66 4.89 -3.37
C LEU A 67 7.40 5.31 -1.91
N VAL A 68 7.96 6.43 -1.45
CA VAL A 68 7.79 6.87 -0.05
C VAL A 68 6.37 7.33 0.29
N ARG A 69 5.54 7.60 -0.74
CA ARG A 69 4.13 7.93 -0.57
C ARG A 69 3.25 6.70 -0.37
N HIS A 70 3.74 5.52 -0.74
CA HIS A 70 3.00 4.28 -0.62
C HIS A 70 2.86 3.91 0.87
N PRO A 71 1.66 3.57 1.38
CA PRO A 71 1.44 3.34 2.81
C PRO A 71 2.29 2.22 3.43
N TYR A 72 2.73 1.26 2.62
CA TYR A 72 3.59 0.14 3.05
C TYR A 72 5.08 0.36 2.78
N LEU A 73 5.52 1.57 2.43
CA LEU A 73 6.95 1.85 2.31
C LEU A 73 7.30 3.09 3.13
N ASN A 74 8.21 2.93 4.06
CA ASN A 74 8.81 4.04 4.79
C ASN A 74 10.11 4.52 4.12
N TYR A 75 10.65 5.64 4.61
CA TYR A 75 11.86 6.24 4.05
C TYR A 75 13.06 5.28 3.99
N GLU A 76 13.34 4.55 5.07
CA GLU A 76 14.48 3.63 5.15
C GLU A 76 14.35 2.47 4.16
N GLN A 77 13.14 1.90 4.02
CA GLN A 77 12.86 0.86 3.03
C GLN A 77 13.08 1.36 1.60
N VAL A 78 12.62 2.58 1.29
CA VAL A 78 12.84 3.18 -0.04
C VAL A 78 14.33 3.43 -0.27
N LYS A 79 15.06 3.90 0.74
CA LYS A 79 16.51 4.06 0.65
C LYS A 79 17.21 2.74 0.35
N ILE A 80 16.87 1.66 1.06
CA ILE A 80 17.39 0.31 0.81
C ILE A 80 17.10 -0.15 -0.62
N ILE A 81 15.88 0.06 -1.11
CA ILE A 81 15.49 -0.25 -2.49
C ILE A 81 16.41 0.47 -3.51
N PHE A 82 16.66 1.76 -3.31
CA PHE A 82 17.52 2.55 -4.20
C PHE A 82 19.01 2.15 -4.10
N ASP A 83 19.49 1.89 -2.89
CA ASP A 83 20.85 1.42 -2.65
C ASP A 83 21.09 0.05 -3.30
N TYR A 84 20.12 -0.85 -3.19
CA TYR A 84 20.15 -2.13 -3.88
C TYR A 84 20.24 -1.93 -5.40
N ARG A 85 19.37 -1.10 -5.99
CA ARG A 85 19.40 -0.81 -7.44
C ARG A 85 20.74 -0.31 -7.93
N ARG A 86 21.35 0.59 -7.16
CA ARG A 86 22.65 1.16 -7.47
C ARG A 86 23.78 0.13 -7.38
N LYS A 87 23.74 -0.74 -6.37
CA LYS A 87 24.84 -1.67 -6.07
C LYS A 87 24.76 -2.99 -6.84
N TYR A 88 23.56 -3.50 -7.06
CA TYR A 88 23.30 -4.84 -7.60
C TYR A 88 22.47 -4.84 -8.88
N GLY A 89 21.94 -3.68 -9.29
CA GLY A 89 21.07 -3.56 -10.44
C GLY A 89 19.59 -3.81 -10.10
N ARG A 90 18.78 -4.09 -11.11
CA ARG A 90 17.32 -4.21 -10.98
C ARG A 90 16.92 -5.30 -9.98
N LEU A 91 15.93 -4.99 -9.14
CA LEU A 91 15.24 -6.00 -8.32
C LEU A 91 14.46 -6.94 -9.23
N LYS A 92 14.53 -8.24 -8.96
CA LYS A 92 13.73 -9.28 -9.64
C LYS A 92 12.53 -9.70 -8.80
N SER A 93 12.65 -9.61 -7.48
CA SER A 93 11.57 -9.89 -6.55
C SER A 93 11.83 -9.23 -5.18
N TRP A 94 10.83 -9.23 -4.30
CA TRP A 94 11.03 -8.79 -2.92
C TRP A 94 11.99 -9.68 -2.13
N ASN A 95 12.23 -10.92 -2.57
CA ASN A 95 13.18 -11.83 -1.93
C ASN A 95 14.63 -11.33 -2.07
N ASP A 96 14.91 -10.45 -3.02
CA ASP A 96 16.23 -9.80 -3.12
C ASP A 96 16.53 -8.90 -1.91
N LEU A 97 15.49 -8.49 -1.16
CA LEU A 97 15.58 -7.65 0.02
C LEU A 97 15.32 -8.41 1.34
N GLN A 98 15.09 -9.72 1.30
CA GLN A 98 14.71 -10.51 2.50
C GLN A 98 15.78 -10.55 3.60
N LEU A 99 17.04 -10.28 3.25
CA LEU A 99 18.15 -10.24 4.21
C LEU A 99 18.24 -8.90 4.95
N TYR A 100 17.48 -7.90 4.55
CA TYR A 100 17.37 -6.62 5.25
C TYR A 100 16.28 -6.73 6.32
N ASN A 101 16.60 -6.32 7.55
CA ASN A 101 15.68 -6.40 8.70
C ASN A 101 14.38 -5.61 8.48
N GLU A 102 14.42 -4.60 7.62
CA GLU A 102 13.29 -3.74 7.26
C GLU A 102 12.26 -4.44 6.36
N PHE A 103 12.59 -5.63 5.82
CA PHE A 103 11.74 -6.42 4.93
C PHE A 103 11.44 -7.80 5.52
N SER A 104 10.68 -7.83 6.61
CA SER A 104 10.17 -9.07 7.18
C SER A 104 9.22 -9.80 6.21
N THR A 105 9.04 -11.11 6.42
CA THR A 105 8.15 -11.94 5.59
C THR A 105 6.73 -11.37 5.53
N ASP A 106 6.14 -11.00 6.67
CA ASP A 106 4.79 -10.43 6.73
C ASP A 106 4.71 -9.09 5.99
N HIS A 107 5.76 -8.29 6.05
CA HIS A 107 5.81 -7.03 5.35
C HIS A 107 5.89 -7.24 3.83
N ILE A 108 6.72 -8.18 3.37
CA ILE A 108 6.79 -8.56 1.96
C ILE A 108 5.42 -9.02 1.44
N GLN A 109 4.69 -9.83 2.22
CA GLN A 109 3.34 -10.28 1.84
C GLN A 109 2.38 -9.10 1.60
N LYS A 110 2.49 -8.03 2.40
CA LYS A 110 1.70 -6.81 2.20
C LYS A 110 2.08 -6.05 0.92
N LEU A 111 3.32 -6.14 0.46
CA LEU A 111 3.79 -5.45 -0.75
C LEU A 111 3.41 -6.18 -2.04
N LEU A 112 3.32 -7.52 -2.02
CA LEU A 112 3.07 -8.33 -3.22
C LEU A 112 1.90 -7.87 -4.11
N PRO A 113 0.75 -7.43 -3.58
CA PRO A 113 -0.38 -7.03 -4.44
C PRO A 113 -0.13 -5.73 -5.22
N TYR A 114 0.80 -4.88 -4.77
CA TYR A 114 0.92 -3.48 -5.17
C TYR A 114 2.15 -3.17 -6.02
N PHE A 115 3.11 -4.09 -6.15
CA PHE A 115 4.35 -3.81 -6.85
C PHE A 115 4.69 -4.85 -7.92
N THR A 116 5.38 -4.38 -8.96
CA THR A 116 6.00 -5.18 -10.03
C THR A 116 7.48 -4.82 -10.16
N PHE A 117 8.23 -5.52 -11.02
CA PHE A 117 9.68 -5.42 -11.18
C PHE A 117 10.05 -5.13 -12.64
#